data_AF-A0A7Y7LC32-F1
#
_entry.id   AF-A0A7Y7LC32-F1
#
_cell.length_a   1.000
_cell.length_b   1.000
_cell.length_c   1.000
_cell.angle_alpha   90.00
_cell.angle_beta   90.00
_cell.angle_gamma   90.00
#
_symmetry.space_group_name_H-M   'P 1'
#
loop_
_entity.id
_entity.type
_entity.pdbx_description
1 polymer ?
#
loop_
_entity_poly.entity_id
_entity_poly.type
_entity_poly.pdbx_seq_one_letter_code
_entity_poly.pdbx_strand_id
1 'polypeptide(L)' 'MILNLKATAIDGLSEQQFKEIAEGAKANCIISKALNVPISLDVIYA' A
#
# COMPACT_ATOMS: atom_id res chain seq x y z
N MET A 1 9.18 2.70 9.37
CA MET A 1 9.72 1.52 8.65
C MET A 1 9.11 1.53 7.25
N ILE A 2 9.89 1.31 6.18
CA ILE A 2 9.38 1.33 4.79
C ILE A 2 9.15 -0.11 4.32
N LEU A 3 7.94 -0.39 3.82
CA LEU A 3 7.58 -1.65 3.19
C LEU A 3 7.59 -1.45 1.66
N ASN A 4 8.53 -2.11 0.97
CA ASN A 4 8.61 -2.07 -0.49
C ASN A 4 7.75 -3.22 -1.07
N LEU A 5 6.66 -2.86 -1.72
CA LEU A 5 5.75 -3.80 -2.37
C LEU A 5 6.10 -3.87 -3.86
N LYS A 6 6.67 -5.00 -4.30
CA LYS A 6 6.79 -5.27 -5.74
C LYS A 6 5.45 -5.73 -6.28
N ALA A 7 4.92 -5.03 -7.27
CA ALA A 7 3.61 -5.30 -7.84
C ALA A 7 3.66 -5.24 -9.37
N THR A 8 2.81 -6.04 -10.00
CA THR A 8 2.56 -5.97 -11.44
C THR A 8 1.37 -5.03 -11.67
N ALA A 9 1.38 -4.29 -12.78
CA ALA A 9 0.24 -3.47 -13.17
C ALA A 9 -1.00 -4.35 -13.34
N ILE A 10 -2.14 -3.88 -12.81
CA ILE A 10 -3.43 -4.56 -12.96
C ILE A 10 -4.16 -3.90 -14.13
N ASP A 11 -4.48 -4.68 -15.16
CA ASP A 11 -5.26 -4.20 -16.31
C ASP A 11 -6.59 -3.60 -15.86
N GLY A 12 -6.90 -2.40 -16.36
CA GLY A 12 -8.11 -1.65 -15.97
C GLY A 12 -8.00 -0.88 -14.65
N LEU A 13 -6.82 -0.85 -14.02
CA LEU A 13 -6.59 -0.09 -12.78
C LEU A 13 -5.47 0.93 -12.98
N SER A 14 -5.80 2.21 -12.86
CA SER A 14 -4.80 3.28 -12.94
C SER A 14 -3.91 3.31 -11.69
N GLU A 15 -2.69 3.86 -11.82
CA GLU A 15 -1.78 4.05 -10.67
C GLU A 15 -2.42 4.89 -9.55
N GLN A 16 -3.23 5.90 -9.89
CA GLN A 16 -3.94 6.70 -8.91
C GLN A 16 -4.95 5.87 -8.12
N GLN A 17 -5.77 5.07 -8.80
CA GLN A 17 -6.73 4.18 -8.14
C GLN A 17 -6.02 3.14 -7.27
N PHE A 18 -4.90 2.59 -7.74
CA PHE A 18 -4.08 1.69 -6.93
C PHE A 18 -3.63 2.36 -5.63
N LYS A 19 -3.12 3.60 -5.74
CA LYS A 19 -2.59 4.36 -4.60
C LYS A 19 -3.69 4.68 -3.57
N GLU A 20 -4.88 5.03 -4.02
CA GLU A 20 -6.04 5.25 -3.14
C GLU A 20 -6.44 3.97 -2.38
N ILE A 21 -6.51 2.84 -3.08
CA ILE A 21 -6.81 1.54 -2.48
C ILE A 21 -5.73 1.14 -1.46
N ALA A 22 -4.46 1.33 -1.81
CA ALA A 22 -3.32 0.98 -0.97
C ALA A 22 -3.30 1.80 0.34
N GLU A 23 -3.57 3.12 0.26
CA GLU A 23 -3.69 3.97 1.45
C GLU A 23 -4.92 3.61 2.29
N GLY A 24 -6.05 3.29 1.65
CA GLY A 24 -7.25 2.80 2.35
C GLY A 24 -7.01 1.49 3.10
N ALA A 25 -6.28 0.54 2.50
CA ALA A 25 -5.89 -0.72 3.12
C ALA A 25 -4.92 -0.50 4.30
N LYS A 26 -3.94 0.40 4.14
CA LYS A 26 -3.01 0.79 5.19
C LYS A 26 -3.75 1.39 6.40
N ALA A 27 -4.69 2.30 6.17
CA ALA A 27 -5.49 2.93 7.23
C ALA A 27 -6.35 1.93 8.01
N ASN A 28 -6.68 0.78 7.42
CA ASN A 28 -7.52 -0.25 8.03
C ASN A 28 -6.78 -1.51 8.45
N CYS A 29 -5.46 -1.59 8.26
CA CYS A 29 -4.66 -2.73 8.67
C CYS A 29 -4.66 -2.87 10.21
N ILE A 30 -5.26 -3.95 10.72
CA ILE A 30 -5.30 -4.24 12.16
C ILE A 30 -3.90 -4.34 12.76
N ILE A 31 -2.94 -4.89 12.01
CA ILE A 31 -1.55 -5.01 12.48
C ILE A 31 -0.93 -3.62 12.69
N SER A 32 -1.10 -2.70 11.73
CA SER A 32 -0.60 -1.33 11.85
C SER A 32 -1.23 -0.57 13.01
N LYS A 33 -2.54 -0.74 13.21
CA LYS A 33 -3.27 -0.16 14.35
C LYS A 33 -2.80 -0.74 15.69
N ALA A 34 -2.62 -2.06 15.76
CA ALA A 34 -2.21 -2.76 16.97
C ALA A 34 -0.76 -2.42 17.37
N LEU A 35 0.13 -2.29 16.39
CA LEU A 35 1.54 -2.02 16.65
C LEU A 35 1.86 -0.52 16.77
N ASN A 36 0.93 0.37 16.38
CA ASN A 36 1.07 1.84 16.41
C ASN A 36 2.41 2.35 15.82
N VAL A 37 2.97 1.61 14.87
CA VAL A 37 4.25 1.94 14.24
C VAL A 37 3.98 2.71 12.95
N PRO A 38 4.65 3.86 12.73
CA PRO A 38 4.59 4.53 11.45
C PRO A 38 5.27 3.67 10.37
N ILE A 39 4.41 3.09 9.52
CA ILE A 39 4.82 2.36 8.32
C ILE A 39 4.52 3.18 7.07
N SER A 40 5.48 3.17 6.14
CA SER A 40 5.32 3.76 4.80
C SER A 40 5.27 2.63 3.77
N LEU A 41 4.41 2.76 2.77
CA LEU A 41 4.27 1.81 1.67
C LEU A 41 4.88 2.44 0.41
N ASP A 42 5.82 1.75 -0.22
CA ASP A 42 6.36 2.11 -1.52
C ASP A 42 6.03 1.01 -2.52
N VAL A 43 5.62 1.40 -3.73
CA VAL A 43 5.14 0.45 -4.75
C VAL A 43 6.13 0.48 -5.89
N ILE A 44 6.78 -0.65 -6.11
CA ILE A 44 7.74 -0.82 -7.20
C ILE A 44 7.05 -1.64 -8.28
N TYR A 45 6.69 -0.98 -9.39
CA TYR A 45 6.21 -1.66 -10.58
C TYR A 45 7.38 -2.31 -11.30
N ALA A 46 7.32 -3.64 -11.50
CA ALA A 46 8.36 -4.45 -12.13
C ALA A 46 7.78 -5.39 -13.19
#